data_AF-A0A964P8E0-F1
#
_entry.id   AF-A0A964P8E0-F1
#
_cell.length_a   1.000
_cell.length_b   1.000
_cell.length_c   1.000
_cell.angle_alpha   90.00
_cell.angle_beta   90.00
_cell.angle_gamma   90.00
#
_symmetry.space_group_name_H-M   'P 1'
#
loop_
_entity.id
_entity.type
_entity.pdbx_description
1 polymer ?
#
loop_
_entity_poly.entity_id
_entity_poly.type
_entity_poly.pdbx_seq_one_letter_code
_entity_poly.pdbx_strand_id
1 'polypeptide(L)'
;MATITLEQAMFLRPDRAEPQLKACSPGFGDAWLPDAQHLILGFGNRLAGMRCPLAVFAKPIGSKHIAVVRVMDQTPVFPTGLRFHFLVVERKIYEAWIRDPFLLAEKIEPTWDAPAALPALMIPEEMFQPRTLAQVQGVLKRIKSAALREGEDPEAPDFERTPENSESPALLGGAQILVDGGRLVFERPEGDLRMVAGLWLLLPEATRIRLWPTSFAFSQELEFDVLVMPRLDEMVLESYTTEEQAADYPEGTYEIAMQRAAEQGNQADLDGVFNRRDSHHTIRLALLLLVAVSVLVVLSRWMDAWIAPQPSSLSVAQKQAVGAAAIVAANDPWAQLGMIAYWQKHWKTEETPREQK
;
A
#
# COMPACT_ATOMS: atom_id res chain seq x y z
N MET A 1 18.49 11.94 17.73
CA MET A 1 17.72 10.70 17.52
C MET A 1 16.27 11.06 17.73
N ALA A 2 15.43 10.86 16.72
CA ALA A 2 14.02 11.14 16.88
C ALA A 2 13.39 10.06 17.75
N THR A 3 12.45 10.49 18.60
CA THR A 3 11.68 9.60 19.46
C THR A 3 10.26 9.51 18.94
N ILE A 4 9.77 8.30 18.75
CA ILE A 4 8.41 8.02 18.36
C ILE A 4 7.58 7.94 19.64
N THR A 5 6.58 8.80 19.76
CA THR A 5 5.61 8.74 20.87
C THR A 5 4.43 7.89 20.46
N LEU A 6 4.03 6.95 21.31
CA LEU A 6 2.85 6.11 21.13
C LEU A 6 1.92 6.27 22.33
N GLU A 7 0.65 6.50 22.04
CA GLU A 7 -0.40 6.46 23.04
C GLU A 7 -1.01 5.07 23.10
N GLN A 8 -1.46 4.67 24.29
CA GLN A 8 -1.99 3.35 24.55
C GLN A 8 -3.41 3.42 25.09
N ALA A 9 -4.23 2.46 24.70
CA ALA A 9 -5.49 2.22 25.38
C ALA A 9 -5.79 0.73 25.47
N MET A 10 -6.54 0.38 26.50
CA MET A 10 -6.98 -0.97 26.77
C MET A 10 -8.49 -1.01 26.89
N PHE A 11 -9.11 -1.85 26.07
CA PHE A 11 -10.54 -2.08 26.11
C PHE A 11 -10.83 -3.54 26.46
N LEU A 12 -11.94 -3.73 27.17
CA LEU A 12 -12.58 -5.02 27.32
C LEU A 12 -13.92 -4.95 26.61
N ARG A 13 -14.19 -5.89 25.72
CA ARG A 13 -15.50 -6.08 25.12
C ARG A 13 -16.05 -7.44 25.58
N PRO A 14 -16.93 -7.48 26.59
CA PRO A 14 -17.69 -8.69 26.87
C PRO A 14 -18.46 -9.13 25.61
N ASP A 15 -18.69 -10.43 25.46
CA ASP A 15 -19.32 -10.96 24.25
C ASP A 15 -20.68 -10.29 24.00
N ARG A 16 -20.83 -9.70 22.79
CA ARG A 16 -22.03 -8.97 22.34
C ARG A 16 -22.42 -7.75 23.19
N ALA A 17 -21.51 -7.25 24.02
CA ALA A 17 -21.70 -6.03 24.79
C ALA A 17 -20.90 -4.86 24.19
N GLU A 18 -21.20 -3.67 24.70
CA GLU A 18 -20.47 -2.45 24.37
C GLU A 18 -19.01 -2.50 24.85
N PRO A 19 -18.06 -1.92 24.09
CA PRO A 19 -16.68 -1.82 24.50
C PRO A 19 -16.51 -0.96 25.76
N GLN A 20 -15.71 -1.44 26.71
CA GLN A 20 -15.41 -0.74 27.96
C GLN A 20 -13.95 -0.33 27.98
N LEU A 21 -13.67 0.97 28.05
CA LEU A 21 -12.32 1.48 28.29
C LEU A 21 -11.88 1.10 29.72
N LYS A 22 -10.75 0.39 29.84
CA LYS A 22 -10.21 -0.08 31.14
C LYS A 22 -9.02 0.74 31.60
N ALA A 23 -8.15 1.12 30.66
CA ALA A 23 -7.00 1.96 30.94
C ALA A 23 -6.60 2.71 29.68
N CYS A 24 -6.01 3.89 29.84
CA CYS A 24 -5.43 4.64 28.75
C CYS A 24 -4.22 5.45 29.21
N SER A 25 -3.38 5.84 28.27
CA SER A 25 -2.33 6.82 28.50
C SER A 25 -2.89 8.24 28.46
N PRO A 26 -2.20 9.22 29.09
CA PRO A 26 -2.70 10.59 29.18
C PRO A 26 -2.98 11.28 27.83
N GLY A 27 -2.27 10.91 26.76
CA GLY A 27 -2.45 11.49 25.44
C GLY A 27 -3.49 10.76 24.58
N PHE A 28 -4.09 9.66 25.06
CA PHE A 28 -5.21 9.02 24.38
C PHE A 28 -6.48 9.87 24.55
N GLY A 29 -6.72 10.77 23.59
CA GLY A 29 -7.78 11.77 23.68
C GLY A 29 -9.19 11.21 23.41
N ASP A 30 -10.20 11.85 24.02
CA ASP A 30 -11.63 11.49 23.88
C ASP A 30 -12.12 11.48 22.42
N ALA A 31 -11.49 12.28 21.56
CA ALA A 31 -11.81 12.32 20.13
C ALA A 31 -11.56 11.00 19.39
N TRP A 32 -10.71 10.11 19.92
CA TRP A 32 -10.45 8.79 19.36
C TRP A 32 -11.39 7.72 19.88
N LEU A 33 -12.16 7.98 20.94
CA LEU A 33 -13.00 6.98 21.59
C LEU A 33 -14.09 6.42 20.64
N PRO A 34 -14.82 7.24 19.85
CA PRO A 34 -15.81 6.70 18.91
C PRO A 34 -15.19 5.80 17.84
N ASP A 35 -14.04 6.21 17.28
CA ASP A 35 -13.34 5.42 16.27
C ASP A 35 -12.80 4.12 16.88
N ALA A 36 -12.23 4.16 18.08
CA ALA A 36 -11.78 2.96 18.79
C ALA A 36 -12.94 1.99 19.05
N GLN A 37 -14.10 2.50 19.47
CA GLN A 37 -15.31 1.69 19.64
C GLN A 37 -15.78 1.08 18.32
N HIS A 38 -15.78 1.85 17.23
CA HIS A 38 -16.09 1.35 15.89
C HIS A 38 -15.15 0.22 15.46
N LEU A 39 -13.83 0.39 15.66
CA LEU A 39 -12.84 -0.66 15.38
C LEU A 39 -13.08 -1.92 16.22
N ILE A 40 -13.44 -1.78 17.50
CA ILE A 40 -13.73 -2.91 18.38
C ILE A 40 -15.01 -3.65 17.95
N LEU A 41 -16.05 -2.91 17.58
CA LEU A 41 -17.33 -3.48 17.14
C LEU A 41 -17.18 -4.16 15.78
N GLY A 42 -16.55 -3.49 14.82
CA GLY A 42 -16.33 -3.98 13.46
C GLY A 42 -15.36 -5.15 13.37
N PHE A 43 -14.53 -5.41 14.39
CA PHE A 43 -13.78 -6.66 14.52
C PHE A 43 -14.69 -7.90 14.51
N GLY A 44 -15.98 -7.71 14.83
CA GLY A 44 -17.01 -8.74 14.78
C GLY A 44 -17.32 -9.34 16.15
N ASN A 45 -18.43 -10.07 16.22
CA ASN A 45 -18.80 -10.83 17.41
C ASN A 45 -18.14 -12.20 17.35
N ARG A 46 -17.63 -12.67 18.50
CA ARG A 46 -17.16 -14.05 18.63
C ARG A 46 -18.27 -15.03 18.22
N LEU A 47 -17.94 -15.95 17.34
CA LEU A 47 -18.78 -17.09 16.98
C LEU A 47 -18.76 -18.11 18.12
N ALA A 48 -19.92 -18.70 18.44
CA ALA A 48 -20.09 -19.51 19.64
C ALA A 48 -19.03 -20.61 19.78
N GLY A 49 -18.26 -20.56 20.88
CA GLY A 49 -17.21 -21.56 21.18
C GLY A 49 -15.86 -21.34 20.50
N MET A 50 -15.75 -20.37 19.58
CA MET A 50 -14.47 -20.09 18.92
C MET A 50 -13.57 -19.21 19.77
N ARG A 51 -12.31 -19.60 19.88
CA ARG A 51 -11.27 -18.83 20.55
C ARG A 51 -10.81 -17.70 19.65
N CYS A 52 -10.42 -16.58 20.25
CA CYS A 52 -9.67 -15.57 19.54
C CYS A 52 -8.18 -15.83 19.78
N PRO A 53 -7.42 -16.29 18.75
CA PRO A 53 -5.97 -16.29 18.85
C PRO A 53 -5.46 -14.86 19.07
N LEU A 54 -4.16 -14.71 19.34
CA LEU A 54 -3.55 -13.38 19.32
C LEU A 54 -3.69 -12.81 17.90
N ALA A 55 -4.58 -11.83 17.76
CA ALA A 55 -4.81 -11.13 16.52
C ALA A 55 -4.10 -9.78 16.55
N VAL A 56 -3.61 -9.35 15.40
CA VAL A 56 -3.05 -8.02 15.18
C VAL A 56 -3.67 -7.46 13.92
N PHE A 57 -4.15 -6.22 14.00
CA PHE A 57 -4.60 -5.47 12.83
C PHE A 57 -4.19 -4.01 12.93
N ALA A 58 -4.25 -3.30 11.80
CA ALA A 58 -4.04 -1.86 11.78
C ALA A 58 -5.11 -1.15 10.97
N LYS A 59 -5.60 -0.02 11.48
CA LYS A 59 -6.55 0.85 10.80
C LYS A 59 -6.31 2.31 11.16
N PRO A 60 -6.69 3.27 10.30
CA PRO A 60 -6.79 4.66 10.67
C PRO A 60 -7.65 4.89 11.92
N ILE A 61 -7.23 5.83 12.77
CA ILE A 61 -8.05 6.35 13.87
C ILE A 61 -8.03 7.88 13.75
N GLY A 62 -9.17 8.44 13.35
CA GLY A 62 -9.26 9.78 12.79
C GLY A 62 -8.41 10.01 11.52
N SER A 63 -8.18 11.29 11.20
CA SER A 63 -7.50 11.70 9.97
C SER A 63 -5.97 11.71 10.05
N LYS A 64 -5.42 11.74 11.26
CA LYS A 64 -3.98 11.96 11.51
C LYS A 64 -3.27 10.82 12.20
N HIS A 65 -3.97 9.77 12.62
CA HIS A 65 -3.40 8.69 13.39
C HIS A 65 -3.74 7.33 12.79
N ILE A 66 -2.94 6.35 13.17
CA ILE A 66 -3.16 4.93 12.89
C ILE A 66 -3.18 4.22 14.23
N ALA A 67 -4.15 3.34 14.41
CA ALA A 67 -4.20 2.39 15.51
C ALA A 67 -3.67 1.05 15.02
N VAL A 68 -2.63 0.55 15.69
CA VAL A 68 -2.25 -0.87 15.64
C VAL A 68 -2.88 -1.52 16.86
N VAL A 69 -3.73 -2.52 16.63
CA VAL A 69 -4.58 -3.11 17.66
C VAL A 69 -4.24 -4.57 17.80
N ARG A 70 -4.00 -5.00 19.03
CA ARG A 70 -3.91 -6.42 19.38
C ARG A 70 -5.18 -6.88 20.04
N VAL A 71 -5.64 -8.07 19.69
CA VAL A 71 -6.84 -8.67 20.23
C VAL A 71 -6.51 -10.05 20.76
N MET A 72 -7.07 -10.39 21.91
CA MET A 72 -7.01 -11.76 22.43
C MET A 72 -8.22 -12.04 23.31
N ASP A 73 -8.42 -13.32 23.61
CA ASP A 73 -9.37 -13.77 24.61
C ASP A 73 -9.07 -13.18 26.00
N GLN A 74 -10.12 -12.77 26.74
CA GLN A 74 -9.98 -12.26 28.10
C GLN A 74 -9.37 -13.29 29.05
N THR A 75 -9.81 -14.54 28.94
CA THR A 75 -9.30 -15.67 29.72
C THR A 75 -9.06 -16.86 28.79
N PRO A 76 -8.02 -17.67 29.04
CA PRO A 76 -7.65 -18.75 28.12
C PRO A 76 -8.55 -20.00 28.22
N VAL A 77 -9.33 -20.15 29.31
CA VAL A 77 -10.11 -21.36 29.57
C VAL A 77 -11.55 -21.22 29.09
N PHE A 78 -12.23 -20.16 29.52
CA PHE A 78 -13.63 -19.87 29.21
C PHE A 78 -13.76 -18.39 28.84
N PRO A 79 -13.41 -18.03 27.60
CA PRO A 79 -13.38 -16.63 27.22
C PRO A 79 -14.81 -16.07 27.21
N THR A 80 -15.03 -15.01 27.98
CA THR A 80 -16.32 -14.28 28.10
C THR A 80 -16.31 -12.93 27.39
N GLY A 81 -15.18 -12.59 26.78
CA GLY A 81 -14.98 -11.33 26.08
C GLY A 81 -13.59 -11.25 25.47
N LEU A 82 -13.37 -10.18 24.72
CA LEU A 82 -12.12 -9.87 24.04
C LEU A 82 -11.43 -8.68 24.72
N ARG A 83 -10.11 -8.77 24.89
CA ARG A 83 -9.26 -7.64 25.27
C ARG A 83 -8.67 -7.03 24.02
N PHE A 84 -8.68 -5.70 23.94
CA PHE A 84 -8.07 -4.95 22.85
C PHE A 84 -6.99 -4.03 23.44
N HIS A 85 -5.79 -4.10 22.88
CA HIS A 85 -4.70 -3.18 23.20
C HIS A 85 -4.41 -2.33 21.98
N PHE A 86 -4.67 -1.04 22.10
CA PHE A 86 -4.45 -0.03 21.07
C PHE A 86 -3.08 0.59 21.25
N LEU A 87 -2.34 0.68 20.15
CA LEU A 87 -1.14 1.48 19.99
C LEU A 87 -1.43 2.55 18.94
N VAL A 88 -1.59 3.80 19.38
CA VAL A 88 -1.94 4.92 18.50
C VAL A 88 -0.70 5.74 18.22
N VAL A 89 -0.46 5.98 16.92
CA VAL A 89 0.71 6.72 16.42
C VAL A 89 0.28 7.73 15.37
N GLU A 90 1.00 8.84 15.26
CA GLU A 90 0.81 9.78 14.15
C GLU A 90 1.05 9.07 12.82
N ARG A 91 0.10 9.24 11.88
CA ARG A 91 0.13 8.63 10.56
C ARG A 91 1.43 8.94 9.82
N LYS A 92 1.90 10.18 9.86
CA LYS A 92 3.17 10.57 9.20
C LYS A 92 4.37 9.82 9.76
N ILE A 93 4.39 9.57 11.07
CA ILE A 93 5.48 8.84 11.73
C ILE A 93 5.40 7.35 11.38
N TYR A 94 4.19 6.78 11.37
CA TYR A 94 3.98 5.40 10.94
C TYR A 94 4.42 5.18 9.49
N GLU A 95 4.00 6.07 8.59
CA GLU A 95 4.37 6.05 7.17
C GLU A 95 5.86 6.33 6.93
N ALA A 96 6.52 7.11 7.78
CA ALA A 96 7.94 7.40 7.64
C ALA A 96 8.84 6.28 8.16
N TRP A 97 8.50 5.68 9.30
CA TRP A 97 9.43 4.84 10.07
C TRP A 97 8.92 3.42 10.35
N ILE A 98 7.63 3.25 10.66
CA ILE A 98 7.12 1.95 11.16
C ILE A 98 6.75 1.03 9.99
N ARG A 99 5.78 1.44 9.15
CA ARG A 99 5.26 0.72 7.95
C ARG A 99 4.83 -0.74 8.14
N ASP A 100 4.97 -1.29 9.34
CA ASP A 100 4.74 -2.69 9.66
C ASP A 100 4.03 -2.80 11.02
N PRO A 101 2.72 -3.13 11.00
CA PRO A 101 1.96 -3.21 12.24
C PRO A 101 2.33 -4.44 13.06
N PHE A 102 2.84 -5.51 12.44
CA PHE A 102 3.24 -6.73 13.12
C PHE A 102 4.57 -6.53 13.85
N LEU A 103 5.53 -5.84 13.24
CA LEU A 103 6.77 -5.46 13.91
C LEU A 103 6.49 -4.53 15.11
N LEU A 104 5.63 -3.53 14.94
CA LEU A 104 5.21 -2.68 16.07
C LEU A 104 4.52 -3.52 17.16
N ALA A 105 3.70 -4.50 16.75
CA ALA A 105 3.04 -5.42 17.65
C ALA A 105 4.02 -6.36 18.40
N GLU A 106 5.14 -6.70 17.79
CA GLU A 106 6.16 -7.54 18.42
C GLU A 106 7.01 -6.77 19.42
N LYS A 107 7.37 -5.51 19.11
CA LYS A 107 8.33 -4.72 19.89
C LYS A 107 7.82 -4.23 21.25
N ILE A 108 6.52 -4.16 21.45
CA ILE A 108 5.92 -3.56 22.64
C ILE A 108 5.13 -4.64 23.36
N GLU A 109 5.51 -5.10 24.54
CA GLU A 109 4.67 -6.07 25.23
C GLU A 109 3.40 -5.41 25.82
N PRO A 110 2.22 -5.99 25.61
CA PRO A 110 0.97 -5.46 26.15
C PRO A 110 0.91 -5.70 27.66
N THR A 111 0.68 -4.66 28.46
CA THR A 111 0.45 -4.82 29.90
C THR A 111 -1.02 -5.13 30.16
N TRP A 112 -1.45 -6.36 29.88
CA TRP A 112 -2.88 -6.70 29.90
C TRP A 112 -3.56 -6.39 31.24
N ASP A 113 -2.87 -6.63 32.35
CA ASP A 113 -3.39 -6.43 33.70
C ASP A 113 -2.98 -5.08 34.30
N ALA A 114 -2.71 -4.10 33.44
CA ALA A 114 -2.37 -2.76 33.88
C ALA A 114 -3.46 -2.13 34.76
N PRO A 115 -3.06 -1.27 35.71
CA PRO A 115 -4.01 -0.42 36.44
C PRO A 115 -4.71 0.55 35.48
N ALA A 116 -5.68 1.32 35.99
CA ALA A 116 -6.51 2.23 35.20
C ALA A 116 -5.76 3.30 34.36
N ALA A 117 -4.44 3.48 34.57
CA ALA A 117 -3.60 4.40 33.80
C ALA A 117 -2.41 3.65 33.17
N LEU A 118 -2.17 3.92 31.89
CA LEU A 118 -1.02 3.42 31.12
C LEU A 118 0.01 4.53 30.90
N PRO A 119 1.30 4.21 30.78
CA PRO A 119 2.28 5.19 30.35
C PRO A 119 2.16 5.46 28.84
N ALA A 120 2.44 6.69 28.42
CA ALA A 120 2.79 6.96 27.02
C ALA A 120 4.16 6.31 26.74
N LEU A 121 4.31 5.69 25.58
CA LEU A 121 5.56 5.01 25.21
C LEU A 121 6.41 5.93 24.35
N MET A 122 7.70 5.93 24.64
CA MET A 122 8.71 6.62 23.85
C MET A 122 9.69 5.59 23.30
N ILE A 123 9.68 5.41 21.99
CA ILE A 123 10.49 4.38 21.31
C ILE A 123 11.50 5.07 20.39
N PRO A 124 12.78 4.67 20.41
CA PRO A 124 13.75 5.20 19.46
C PRO A 124 13.40 4.75 18.03
N GLU A 125 13.53 5.66 17.05
CA GLU A 125 13.30 5.36 15.63
C GLU A 125 14.13 4.18 15.11
N GLU A 126 15.34 4.01 15.67
CA GLU A 126 16.30 2.96 15.33
C GLU A 126 15.78 1.53 15.58
N MET A 127 14.71 1.39 16.36
CA MET A 127 14.05 0.10 16.59
C MET A 127 13.32 -0.42 15.35
N PHE A 128 12.97 0.47 14.41
CA PHE A 128 12.25 0.14 13.17
C PHE A 128 13.23 0.12 11.99
N GLN A 129 14.13 -0.87 12.02
CA GLN A 129 15.10 -1.06 10.94
C GLN A 129 14.40 -1.53 9.66
N PRO A 130 14.91 -1.15 8.47
CA PRO A 130 14.48 -1.74 7.22
C PRO A 130 14.59 -3.27 7.27
N ARG A 131 13.67 -3.95 6.58
CA ARG A 131 13.71 -5.41 6.47
C ARG A 131 15.00 -5.87 5.80
N THR A 132 15.53 -6.96 6.31
CA THR A 132 16.76 -7.56 5.84
C THR A 132 16.46 -8.66 4.82
N LEU A 133 17.43 -8.89 3.94
CA LEU A 133 17.46 -10.03 3.02
C LEU A 133 17.24 -11.35 3.75
N ALA A 134 17.86 -11.52 4.93
CA ALA A 134 17.73 -12.74 5.73
C ALA A 134 16.27 -12.98 6.17
N GLN A 135 15.54 -11.92 6.55
CA GLN A 135 14.11 -12.03 6.89
C GLN A 135 13.28 -12.46 5.67
N VAL A 136 13.51 -11.84 4.50
CA VAL A 136 12.80 -12.18 3.26
C VAL A 136 13.12 -13.61 2.81
N GLN A 137 14.39 -13.99 2.78
CA GLN A 137 14.80 -15.37 2.50
C GLN A 137 14.19 -16.35 3.50
N GLY A 138 14.05 -15.96 4.77
CA GLY A 138 13.38 -16.73 5.80
C GLY A 138 11.91 -17.00 5.49
N VAL A 139 11.18 -16.02 4.92
CA VAL A 139 9.80 -16.21 4.46
C VAL A 139 9.78 -17.08 3.21
N LEU A 140 10.59 -16.76 2.19
CA LEU A 140 10.66 -17.52 0.93
C LEU A 140 11.03 -18.99 1.14
N LYS A 141 11.91 -19.28 2.10
CA LYS A 141 12.29 -20.66 2.45
C LYS A 141 11.11 -21.45 3.02
N ARG A 142 10.24 -20.81 3.81
CA ARG A 142 9.05 -21.46 4.40
C ARG A 142 7.99 -21.76 3.34
N ILE A 143 7.80 -20.82 2.41
CA ILE A 143 6.95 -21.03 1.22
C ILE A 143 7.49 -22.19 0.39
N LYS A 144 8.80 -22.21 0.11
CA LYS A 144 9.44 -23.29 -0.66
C LYS A 144 9.40 -24.65 0.06
N SER A 145 9.45 -24.70 1.40
CA SER A 145 9.33 -25.96 2.14
C SER A 145 7.90 -26.50 2.19
N ALA A 146 6.90 -25.63 2.03
CA ALA A 146 5.50 -26.01 1.92
C ALA A 146 5.13 -26.52 0.51
N ALA A 147 5.85 -26.09 -0.53
CA ALA A 147 5.69 -26.63 -1.86
C ALA A 147 6.11 -28.12 -1.87
N LEU A 148 5.15 -28.99 -2.16
CA LEU A 148 5.37 -30.44 -2.26
C LEU A 148 6.56 -30.75 -3.17
N ARG A 149 7.30 -31.81 -2.84
CA ARG A 149 8.34 -32.31 -3.75
C ARG A 149 7.67 -32.78 -5.03
N GLU A 150 8.32 -32.53 -6.17
CA GLU A 150 7.85 -32.97 -7.48
C GLU A 150 7.63 -34.51 -7.46
N GLY A 151 6.35 -34.94 -7.44
CA GLY A 151 5.94 -36.34 -7.34
C GLY A 151 5.31 -36.79 -6.02
N GLU A 152 5.24 -35.94 -4.98
CA GLU A 152 4.43 -36.20 -3.79
C GLU A 152 2.97 -35.82 -4.03
N ASP A 153 2.06 -36.77 -3.75
CA ASP A 153 0.62 -36.57 -3.86
C ASP A 153 0.13 -35.65 -2.72
N PRO A 154 -0.45 -34.47 -3.01
CA PRO A 154 -1.05 -33.59 -2.00
C PRO A 154 -2.15 -34.26 -1.17
N GLU A 155 -2.77 -35.32 -1.69
CA GLU A 155 -3.83 -36.08 -1.02
C GLU A 155 -3.30 -37.30 -0.25
N ALA A 156 -1.97 -37.48 -0.16
CA ALA A 156 -1.40 -38.55 0.63
C ALA A 156 -1.90 -38.42 2.09
N PRO A 157 -2.49 -39.48 2.67
CA PRO A 157 -3.09 -39.44 4.02
C PRO A 157 -2.09 -39.11 5.14
N ASP A 158 -0.79 -39.18 4.84
CA ASP A 158 0.30 -38.91 5.79
C ASP A 158 0.84 -37.46 5.69
N PHE A 159 0.33 -36.62 4.78
CA PHE A 159 0.77 -35.23 4.67
C PHE A 159 0.15 -34.37 5.77
N GLU A 160 0.79 -34.34 6.93
CA GLU A 160 0.41 -33.46 8.03
C GLU A 160 0.85 -32.02 7.75
N ARG A 161 -0.10 -31.12 7.53
CA ARG A 161 0.17 -29.67 7.46
C ARG A 161 0.61 -29.19 8.84
N THR A 162 1.92 -29.12 9.06
CA THR A 162 2.46 -28.50 10.28
C THR A 162 2.44 -26.97 10.16
N PRO A 163 2.43 -26.22 11.28
CA PRO A 163 2.56 -24.76 11.29
C PRO A 163 3.84 -24.23 10.62
N GLU A 164 4.84 -25.09 10.44
CA GLU A 164 6.08 -24.77 9.73
C GLU A 164 5.97 -24.95 8.21
N ASN A 165 5.03 -25.79 7.75
CA ASN A 165 4.74 -26.09 6.34
C ASN A 165 3.40 -25.49 5.88
N SER A 166 2.74 -24.68 6.71
CA SER A 166 1.43 -24.08 6.43
C SER A 166 1.50 -22.77 5.65
N GLU A 167 2.70 -22.24 5.38
CA GLU A 167 2.87 -21.04 4.56
C GLU A 167 2.67 -21.38 3.08
N SER A 168 1.45 -21.12 2.63
CA SER A 168 0.95 -21.44 1.29
C SER A 168 1.71 -20.73 0.17
N PRO A 169 1.89 -21.36 -1.01
CA PRO A 169 2.30 -20.69 -2.24
C PRO A 169 1.51 -19.40 -2.53
N ALA A 170 0.27 -19.32 -2.02
CA ALA A 170 -0.57 -18.14 -2.03
C ALA A 170 0.07 -16.87 -1.45
N LEU A 171 1.15 -16.95 -0.66
CA LEU A 171 1.84 -15.76 -0.16
C LEU A 171 2.49 -14.93 -1.28
N LEU A 172 3.04 -15.58 -2.31
CA LEU A 172 3.69 -14.88 -3.42
C LEU A 172 2.67 -14.24 -4.35
N GLY A 173 1.70 -15.03 -4.82
CA GLY A 173 0.60 -14.52 -5.62
C GLY A 173 -0.25 -13.51 -4.83
N GLY A 174 -0.42 -13.72 -3.53
CA GLY A 174 -1.06 -12.76 -2.63
C GLY A 174 -0.32 -11.44 -2.56
N ALA A 175 1.02 -11.45 -2.41
CA ALA A 175 1.81 -10.22 -2.44
C ALA A 175 1.61 -9.46 -3.76
N GLN A 176 1.54 -10.19 -4.89
CA GLN A 176 1.26 -9.60 -6.20
C GLN A 176 -0.15 -9.01 -6.29
N ILE A 177 -1.19 -9.74 -5.86
CA ILE A 177 -2.58 -9.27 -5.81
C ILE A 177 -2.69 -7.94 -5.04
N LEU A 178 -2.03 -7.84 -3.88
CA LEU A 178 -2.03 -6.63 -3.07
C LEU A 178 -1.29 -5.47 -3.74
N VAL A 179 -0.20 -5.75 -4.45
CA VAL A 179 0.50 -4.74 -5.27
C VAL A 179 -0.38 -4.23 -6.40
N ASP A 180 -1.22 -5.10 -6.96
CA ASP A 180 -2.17 -4.76 -8.03
C ASP A 180 -3.46 -4.12 -7.48
N GLY A 181 -3.58 -3.95 -6.16
CA GLY A 181 -4.70 -3.28 -5.49
C GLY A 181 -5.91 -4.18 -5.19
N GLY A 182 -5.75 -5.50 -5.28
CA GLY A 182 -6.74 -6.47 -4.82
C GLY A 182 -6.79 -6.61 -3.30
N ARG A 183 -7.74 -7.43 -2.82
CA ARG A 183 -7.90 -7.80 -1.40
C ARG A 183 -7.81 -9.31 -1.25
N LEU A 184 -7.28 -9.76 -0.12
CA LEU A 184 -7.07 -11.19 0.16
C LEU A 184 -7.87 -11.66 1.36
N VAL A 185 -8.39 -12.87 1.26
CA VAL A 185 -9.01 -13.55 2.39
C VAL A 185 -8.48 -14.97 2.58
N PHE A 186 -8.24 -15.34 3.84
CA PHE A 186 -7.78 -16.66 4.25
C PHE A 186 -8.74 -17.27 5.28
N GLU A 187 -9.14 -18.52 5.08
CA GLU A 187 -9.90 -19.29 6.06
C GLU A 187 -8.94 -20.05 7.00
N ARG A 188 -8.80 -19.56 8.24
CA ARG A 188 -7.94 -20.15 9.28
C ARG A 188 -8.65 -20.04 10.64
N PRO A 189 -9.23 -21.15 11.17
CA PRO A 189 -9.93 -21.16 12.46
C PRO A 189 -9.11 -20.63 13.63
N GLU A 190 -7.79 -20.87 13.61
CA GLU A 190 -6.86 -20.47 14.66
C GLU A 190 -6.15 -19.14 14.37
N GLY A 191 -6.56 -18.45 13.30
CA GLY A 191 -5.82 -17.32 12.73
C GLY A 191 -4.44 -17.72 12.22
N ASP A 192 -3.72 -16.76 11.66
CA ASP A 192 -2.35 -17.00 11.19
C ASP A 192 -1.52 -15.71 11.19
N LEU A 193 -1.11 -15.28 12.39
CA LEU A 193 -0.27 -14.10 12.58
C LEU A 193 1.05 -14.19 11.81
N ARG A 194 1.63 -15.38 11.76
CA ARG A 194 2.93 -15.60 11.13
C ARG A 194 2.83 -15.47 9.62
N MET A 195 1.84 -16.09 9.00
CA MET A 195 1.59 -16.00 7.56
C MET A 195 1.32 -14.55 7.14
N VAL A 196 0.45 -13.82 7.84
CA VAL A 196 0.14 -12.43 7.47
C VAL A 196 1.34 -11.50 7.69
N ALA A 197 2.12 -11.70 8.77
CA ALA A 197 3.38 -10.97 8.94
C ALA A 197 4.39 -11.30 7.83
N GLY A 198 4.47 -12.57 7.42
CA GLY A 198 5.27 -13.03 6.28
C GLY A 198 4.86 -12.33 4.99
N LEU A 199 3.57 -12.34 4.66
CA LEU A 199 2.99 -11.62 3.52
C LEU A 199 3.38 -10.14 3.56
N TRP A 200 3.25 -9.50 4.73
CA TRP A 200 3.56 -8.08 4.90
C TRP A 200 5.04 -7.79 4.63
N LEU A 201 5.96 -8.65 5.07
CA LEU A 201 7.38 -8.54 4.79
C LEU A 201 7.70 -8.59 3.29
N LEU A 202 6.88 -9.29 2.49
CA LEU A 202 7.05 -9.41 1.04
C LEU A 202 6.48 -8.22 0.25
N LEU A 203 5.86 -7.22 0.88
CA LEU A 203 5.26 -6.09 0.18
C LEU A 203 6.24 -4.92 -0.05
N PRO A 204 6.07 -4.15 -1.14
CA PRO A 204 6.76 -2.86 -1.31
C PRO A 204 6.40 -1.88 -0.20
N GLU A 205 7.29 -0.92 0.07
CA GLU A 205 7.06 0.04 1.16
C GLU A 205 5.89 0.98 0.88
N ALA A 206 5.75 1.40 -0.37
CA ALA A 206 4.64 2.26 -0.81
C ALA A 206 3.28 1.56 -0.72
N THR A 207 3.26 0.23 -0.89
CA THR A 207 2.05 -0.58 -0.80
C THR A 207 1.63 -0.74 0.67
N ARG A 208 2.58 -1.08 1.56
CA ARG A 208 2.31 -1.29 3.00
C ARG A 208 1.65 -0.10 3.71
N ILE A 209 1.96 1.13 3.29
CA ILE A 209 1.38 2.33 3.93
C ILE A 209 -0.07 2.62 3.52
N ARG A 210 -0.58 1.92 2.50
CA ARG A 210 -1.94 2.12 1.98
C ARG A 210 -2.91 1.01 2.33
N LEU A 211 -2.37 -0.15 2.68
CA LEU A 211 -3.11 -1.35 2.99
C LEU A 211 -3.28 -1.53 4.50
N TRP A 212 -4.32 -2.26 4.88
CA TRP A 212 -4.72 -2.49 6.27
C TRP A 212 -4.93 -3.99 6.51
N PRO A 213 -3.98 -4.68 7.16
CA PRO A 213 -4.08 -6.11 7.36
C PRO A 213 -4.77 -6.45 8.69
N THR A 214 -5.33 -7.65 8.77
CA THR A 214 -5.65 -8.32 10.02
C THR A 214 -5.17 -9.77 9.99
N SER A 215 -4.53 -10.23 11.07
CA SER A 215 -4.14 -11.64 11.21
C SER A 215 -5.27 -12.56 11.66
N PHE A 216 -6.38 -11.98 12.12
CA PHE A 216 -7.62 -12.68 12.47
C PHE A 216 -8.73 -11.65 12.74
N ALA A 217 -9.94 -11.87 12.23
CA ALA A 217 -11.14 -11.14 12.62
C ALA A 217 -12.38 -12.05 12.57
N PHE A 218 -13.43 -11.68 13.31
CA PHE A 218 -14.71 -12.39 13.26
C PHE A 218 -15.69 -11.79 12.23
N SER A 219 -15.34 -10.67 11.61
CA SER A 219 -16.18 -9.95 10.65
C SER A 219 -15.33 -9.25 9.58
N GLN A 220 -15.94 -9.01 8.42
CA GLN A 220 -15.39 -8.23 7.32
C GLN A 220 -15.75 -6.73 7.37
N GLU A 221 -16.51 -6.29 8.38
CA GLU A 221 -17.10 -4.93 8.46
C GLU A 221 -16.05 -3.80 8.39
N LEU A 222 -14.83 -4.05 8.84
CA LEU A 222 -13.74 -3.07 8.76
C LEU A 222 -13.05 -3.01 7.41
N GLU A 223 -13.43 -3.85 6.44
CA GLU A 223 -12.87 -3.89 5.09
C GLU A 223 -11.34 -3.95 5.09
N PHE A 224 -10.77 -5.03 5.63
CA PHE A 224 -9.33 -5.22 5.60
C PHE A 224 -8.86 -5.53 4.17
N ASP A 225 -7.63 -5.16 3.83
CA ASP A 225 -7.05 -5.54 2.53
C ASP A 225 -6.48 -6.96 2.60
N VAL A 226 -6.13 -7.41 3.80
CA VAL A 226 -5.80 -8.80 4.11
C VAL A 226 -6.64 -9.22 5.30
N LEU A 227 -7.49 -10.23 5.10
CA LEU A 227 -8.46 -10.69 6.07
C LEU A 227 -8.26 -12.18 6.37
N VAL A 228 -7.96 -12.52 7.61
CA VAL A 228 -7.99 -13.91 8.07
C VAL A 228 -9.24 -14.11 8.90
N MET A 229 -10.07 -15.08 8.54
CA MET A 229 -11.31 -15.38 9.24
C MET A 229 -11.39 -16.86 9.59
N PRO A 230 -12.09 -17.21 10.68
CA PRO A 230 -12.21 -18.61 11.06
C PRO A 230 -13.14 -19.40 10.15
N ARG A 231 -14.06 -18.72 9.47
CA ARG A 231 -14.97 -19.29 8.49
C ARG A 231 -15.34 -18.22 7.47
N LEU A 232 -15.35 -18.57 6.18
CA LEU A 232 -15.80 -17.67 5.12
C LEU A 232 -17.30 -17.82 4.89
N ASP A 233 -17.95 -16.69 4.62
CA ASP A 233 -19.31 -16.66 4.09
C ASP A 233 -19.27 -16.32 2.60
N GLU A 234 -20.35 -16.61 1.87
CA GLU A 234 -20.43 -16.34 0.43
C GLU A 234 -20.29 -14.84 0.08
N MET A 235 -20.70 -13.94 0.98
CA MET A 235 -20.65 -12.50 0.76
C MET A 235 -19.22 -11.96 0.80
N VAL A 236 -18.38 -12.50 1.68
CA VAL A 236 -16.94 -12.22 1.73
C VAL A 236 -16.28 -12.66 0.42
N LEU A 237 -16.65 -13.82 -0.12
CA LEU A 237 -16.03 -14.37 -1.34
C LEU A 237 -16.23 -13.49 -2.58
N GLU A 238 -17.24 -12.64 -2.63
CA GLU A 238 -17.48 -11.75 -3.78
C GLU A 238 -16.49 -10.57 -3.85
N SER A 239 -15.92 -10.15 -2.71
CA SER A 239 -15.10 -8.93 -2.60
C SER A 239 -13.62 -9.19 -2.33
N TYR A 240 -13.24 -10.45 -2.11
CA TYR A 240 -11.88 -10.87 -1.80
C TYR A 240 -11.42 -11.99 -2.71
N THR A 241 -10.12 -11.99 -2.99
CA THR A 241 -9.44 -13.13 -3.62
C THR A 241 -9.11 -14.16 -2.55
N THR A 242 -9.51 -15.41 -2.77
CA THR A 242 -9.28 -16.51 -1.83
C THR A 242 -7.83 -16.96 -1.86
N GLU A 243 -7.42 -17.73 -0.85
CA GLU A 243 -6.11 -18.37 -0.82
C GLU A 243 -5.84 -19.23 -2.06
N GLU A 244 -6.81 -20.02 -2.51
CA GLU A 244 -6.68 -20.87 -3.70
C GLU A 244 -6.44 -20.04 -4.96
N GLN A 245 -7.24 -18.98 -5.15
CA GLN A 245 -7.06 -18.05 -6.27
C GLN A 245 -5.73 -17.31 -6.21
N ALA A 246 -5.23 -17.01 -5.00
CA ALA A 246 -3.94 -16.38 -4.79
C ALA A 246 -2.78 -17.35 -5.08
N ALA A 247 -2.94 -18.66 -4.83
CA ALA A 247 -1.96 -19.68 -5.20
C ALA A 247 -1.85 -19.83 -6.73
N ASP A 248 -2.97 -19.69 -7.44
CA ASP A 248 -3.03 -19.77 -8.91
C ASP A 248 -2.79 -18.41 -9.61
N TYR A 249 -2.45 -17.37 -8.87
CA TYR A 249 -2.23 -16.04 -9.44
C TYR A 249 -1.00 -16.03 -10.36
N PRO A 250 -1.09 -15.45 -11.57
CA PRO A 250 0.03 -15.47 -12.51
C PRO A 250 1.26 -14.77 -11.93
N GLU A 251 2.43 -15.37 -12.16
CA GLU A 251 3.71 -14.82 -11.70
C GLU A 251 3.90 -13.39 -12.20
N GLY A 252 4.04 -12.46 -11.25
CA GLY A 252 4.20 -11.04 -11.53
C GLY A 252 5.65 -10.62 -11.75
N THR A 253 5.86 -9.49 -12.44
CA THR A 253 7.21 -8.91 -12.56
C THR A 253 7.82 -8.56 -11.20
N TYR A 254 6.98 -8.15 -10.24
CA TYR A 254 7.42 -7.84 -8.89
C TYR A 254 7.92 -9.08 -8.16
N GLU A 255 7.11 -10.15 -8.18
CA GLU A 255 7.45 -11.44 -7.58
C GLU A 255 8.78 -11.98 -8.11
N ILE A 256 8.93 -12.06 -9.44
CA ILE A 256 10.16 -12.56 -10.09
C ILE A 256 11.37 -11.72 -9.70
N ALA A 257 11.23 -10.39 -9.63
CA ALA A 257 12.33 -9.51 -9.26
C ALA A 257 12.73 -9.70 -7.79
N MET A 258 11.76 -9.84 -6.88
CA MET A 258 11.99 -10.10 -5.46
C MET A 258 12.67 -11.45 -5.24
N GLN A 259 12.16 -12.53 -5.84
CA GLN A 259 12.76 -13.86 -5.75
C GLN A 259 14.19 -13.87 -6.28
N ARG A 260 14.43 -13.27 -7.45
CA ARG A 260 15.77 -13.15 -8.04
C ARG A 260 16.74 -12.41 -7.12
N ALA A 261 16.33 -11.27 -6.56
CA ALA A 261 17.18 -10.50 -5.63
C ALA A 261 17.50 -11.32 -4.37
N ALA A 262 16.50 -12.04 -3.84
CA ALA A 262 16.68 -12.89 -2.67
C ALA A 262 17.59 -14.09 -2.94
N GLU A 263 17.46 -14.74 -4.10
CA GLU A 263 18.29 -15.89 -4.50
C GLU A 263 19.74 -15.51 -4.78
N GLN A 264 19.97 -14.32 -5.35
CA GLN A 264 21.31 -13.78 -5.57
C GLN A 264 21.98 -13.28 -4.29
N GLY A 265 21.22 -13.14 -3.20
CA GLY A 265 21.73 -12.68 -1.92
C GLY A 265 22.15 -11.21 -1.92
N ASN A 266 21.56 -10.37 -2.78
CA ASN A 266 21.92 -8.96 -2.91
C ASN A 266 20.89 -8.05 -2.22
N GLN A 267 21.26 -7.47 -1.07
CA GLN A 267 20.40 -6.54 -0.33
C GLN A 267 20.05 -5.29 -1.14
N ALA A 268 20.99 -4.75 -1.95
CA ALA A 268 20.74 -3.53 -2.71
C ALA A 268 19.69 -3.73 -3.82
N ASP A 269 19.70 -4.90 -4.47
CA ASP A 269 18.69 -5.25 -5.46
C ASP A 269 17.32 -5.43 -4.80
N LEU A 270 17.29 -6.07 -3.62
CA LEU A 270 16.08 -6.26 -2.84
C LEU A 270 15.49 -4.91 -2.39
N ASP A 271 16.34 -4.01 -1.88
CA ASP A 271 15.94 -2.64 -1.54
C ASP A 271 15.43 -1.89 -2.76
N GLY A 272 16.02 -2.11 -3.94
CA GLY A 272 15.56 -1.55 -5.21
C GLY A 272 14.15 -2.03 -5.60
N VAL A 273 13.87 -3.32 -5.42
CA VAL A 273 12.55 -3.91 -5.67
C VAL A 273 11.50 -3.32 -4.71
N PHE A 274 11.85 -3.19 -3.44
CA PHE A 274 10.95 -2.70 -2.40
C PHE A 274 10.70 -1.19 -2.40
N ASN A 275 11.69 -0.41 -2.85
CA ASN A 275 11.61 1.03 -3.05
C ASN A 275 11.09 1.42 -4.43
N ARG A 276 10.71 0.44 -5.25
CA ARG A 276 10.16 0.70 -6.59
C ARG A 276 8.96 1.64 -6.45
N ARG A 277 9.06 2.80 -7.09
CA ARG A 277 7.98 3.79 -7.08
C ARG A 277 6.74 3.17 -7.69
N ASP A 278 5.65 3.31 -6.96
CA ASP A 278 4.31 2.96 -7.42
C ASP A 278 4.01 3.66 -8.77
N SER A 279 3.49 2.85 -9.71
CA SER A 279 3.14 3.29 -11.06
C SER A 279 2.11 4.43 -11.01
N HIS A 280 1.21 4.45 -10.02
CA HIS A 280 0.24 5.53 -9.86
C HIS A 280 0.90 6.88 -9.56
N HIS A 281 1.98 6.92 -8.79
CA HIS A 281 2.74 8.16 -8.59
C HIS A 281 3.39 8.62 -9.89
N THR A 282 3.90 7.68 -10.69
CA THR A 282 4.49 7.98 -11.98
C THR A 282 3.44 8.52 -12.96
N ILE A 283 2.26 7.90 -13.02
CA ILE A 283 1.14 8.33 -13.85
C ILE A 283 0.61 9.69 -13.39
N ARG A 284 0.43 9.90 -12.08
CA ARG A 284 -0.01 11.19 -11.53
C ARG A 284 1.00 12.29 -11.83
N LEU A 285 2.30 12.00 -11.74
CA LEU A 285 3.35 12.95 -12.11
C LEU A 285 3.31 13.24 -13.62
N ALA A 286 3.16 12.22 -14.46
CA ALA A 286 3.03 12.37 -15.91
C ALA A 286 1.81 13.22 -16.29
N LEU A 287 0.66 13.01 -15.62
CA LEU A 287 -0.54 13.82 -15.80
C LEU A 287 -0.35 15.26 -15.34
N LEU A 288 0.27 15.49 -14.18
CA LEU A 288 0.58 16.83 -13.69
C LEU A 288 1.52 17.58 -14.65
N LEU A 289 2.53 16.89 -15.18
CA LEU A 289 3.43 17.44 -16.20
C LEU A 289 2.67 17.78 -17.48
N LEU A 290 1.78 16.90 -17.95
CA LEU A 290 0.94 17.13 -19.12
C LEU A 290 0.05 18.38 -18.94
N VAL A 291 -0.58 18.53 -17.78
CA VAL A 291 -1.38 19.71 -17.45
C VAL A 291 -0.52 20.97 -17.42
N ALA A 292 0.65 20.93 -16.79
CA ALA A 292 1.56 22.07 -16.71
C ALA A 292 2.03 22.53 -18.11
N VAL A 293 2.42 21.59 -18.98
CA VAL A 293 2.79 21.88 -20.37
C VAL A 293 1.61 22.45 -21.16
N SER A 294 0.41 21.91 -20.98
CA SER A 294 -0.80 22.41 -21.64
C SER A 294 -1.12 23.85 -21.23
N VAL A 295 -1.01 24.17 -19.93
CA VAL A 295 -1.20 25.53 -19.42
C VAL A 295 -0.15 26.48 -20.00
N LEU A 296 1.11 26.06 -20.07
CA LEU A 296 2.19 26.86 -20.66
C LEU A 296 1.90 27.22 -22.14
N VAL A 297 1.40 26.25 -22.93
CA VAL A 297 1.05 26.46 -24.34
C VAL A 297 -0.15 27.41 -24.50
N VAL A 298 -1.16 27.32 -23.63
CA VAL A 298 -2.30 28.25 -23.67
C VAL A 298 -1.85 29.66 -23.30
N LEU A 299 -1.01 29.79 -22.26
CA LEU A 299 -0.46 31.08 -21.84
C LEU A 299 0.43 31.70 -22.94
N SER A 300 1.27 30.91 -23.61
CA SER A 300 2.10 31.43 -24.70
C SER A 300 1.23 31.94 -25.86
N ARG A 301 0.22 31.17 -26.27
CA ARG A 301 -0.73 31.62 -27.30
C ARG A 301 -1.51 32.86 -26.91
N TRP A 302 -1.87 32.97 -25.64
CA TRP A 302 -2.59 34.14 -25.13
C TRP A 302 -1.68 35.38 -25.10
N MET A 303 -0.41 35.23 -24.72
CA MET A 303 0.60 36.29 -24.80
C MET A 303 0.87 36.73 -26.24
N ASP A 304 0.97 35.79 -27.18
CA ASP A 304 1.14 36.10 -28.60
C ASP A 304 -0.04 36.91 -29.16
N ALA A 305 -1.25 36.69 -28.64
CA ALA A 305 -2.42 37.50 -29.02
C ALA A 305 -2.41 38.92 -28.43
N TRP A 306 -1.70 39.13 -27.32
CA TRP A 306 -1.58 40.43 -26.64
C TRP A 306 -0.45 41.30 -27.21
N ILE A 307 0.59 40.67 -27.75
CA ILE A 307 1.63 41.36 -28.50
C ILE A 307 1.00 41.75 -29.84
N ALA A 308 0.52 42.99 -29.93
CA ALA A 308 -0.05 43.54 -31.15
C ALA A 308 0.86 43.20 -32.34
N PRO A 309 0.32 42.67 -33.45
CA PRO A 309 1.13 42.30 -34.60
C PRO A 309 1.94 43.53 -35.00
N GLN A 310 3.26 43.45 -34.85
CA GLN A 310 4.13 44.50 -35.38
C GLN A 310 3.76 44.64 -36.86
N PRO A 311 3.41 45.85 -37.34
CA PRO A 311 3.12 46.05 -38.75
C PRO A 311 4.37 45.64 -39.53
N SER A 312 4.33 44.45 -40.13
CA SER A 312 5.44 43.91 -40.88
C SER A 312 5.53 44.67 -42.19
N SER A 313 6.32 45.73 -42.23
CA SER A 313 6.62 46.49 -43.45
C SER A 313 7.69 45.81 -44.32
N LEU A 314 7.99 44.53 -44.06
CA LEU A 314 8.97 43.78 -44.85
C LEU A 314 8.39 43.39 -46.20
N SER A 315 9.15 43.67 -47.27
CA SER A 315 8.79 43.25 -48.62
C SER A 315 8.78 41.73 -48.73
N VAL A 316 8.05 41.18 -49.72
CA VAL A 316 7.96 39.74 -49.97
C VAL A 316 9.34 39.08 -50.06
N ALA A 317 10.31 39.75 -50.69
CA ALA A 317 11.68 39.28 -50.81
C ALA A 317 12.41 39.19 -49.45
N GLN A 318 12.17 40.16 -48.56
CA GLN A 318 12.74 40.14 -47.20
C GLN A 318 12.11 39.02 -46.35
N LYS A 319 10.81 38.77 -46.48
CA LYS A 319 10.14 37.66 -45.80
C LYS A 319 10.71 36.30 -46.23
N GLN A 320 10.98 36.11 -47.53
CA GLN A 320 11.59 34.88 -48.05
C GLN A 320 13.03 34.68 -47.56
N ALA A 321 13.84 35.75 -47.56
CA ALA A 321 15.21 35.69 -47.06
C ALA A 321 15.28 35.36 -45.56
N VAL A 322 14.40 35.96 -44.75
CA VAL A 322 14.30 35.66 -43.31
C VAL A 322 13.83 34.22 -43.07
N GLY A 323 12.83 33.74 -43.83
CA GLY A 323 12.36 32.36 -43.73
C GLY A 323 13.45 31.33 -44.05
N ALA A 324 14.22 31.55 -45.12
CA ALA A 324 15.34 30.70 -45.49
C ALA A 324 16.47 30.73 -44.44
N ALA A 325 16.82 31.92 -43.94
CA ALA A 325 17.83 32.06 -42.88
C ALA A 325 17.40 31.38 -41.58
N ALA A 326 16.12 31.46 -41.21
CA ALA A 326 15.59 30.80 -40.02
C ALA A 326 15.66 29.26 -40.12
N ILE A 327 15.33 28.69 -41.29
CA ILE A 327 15.42 27.24 -41.52
C ILE A 327 16.88 26.76 -41.39
N VAL A 328 17.84 27.52 -41.91
CA VAL A 328 19.27 27.19 -41.80
C VAL A 328 19.78 27.35 -40.37
N ALA A 329 19.28 28.33 -39.61
CA ALA A 329 19.69 28.60 -38.24
C ALA A 329 19.13 27.60 -37.21
N ALA A 330 18.01 26.93 -37.50
CA ALA A 330 17.46 25.89 -36.63
C ALA A 330 18.38 24.66 -36.65
N ASN A 331 19.05 24.38 -35.54
CA ASN A 331 20.02 23.29 -35.43
C ASN A 331 19.37 21.92 -35.10
N ASP A 332 18.03 21.87 -35.01
CA ASP A 332 17.24 20.67 -34.74
C ASP A 332 16.42 20.27 -35.98
N PRO A 333 16.50 19.00 -36.45
CA PRO A 333 15.80 18.53 -37.66
C PRO A 333 14.28 18.65 -37.58
N TRP A 334 13.68 18.49 -36.40
CA TRP A 334 12.23 18.56 -36.25
C TRP A 334 11.73 19.99 -36.30
N ALA A 335 12.47 20.93 -35.70
CA ALA A 335 12.21 22.36 -35.85
C ALA A 335 12.31 22.81 -37.32
N GLN A 336 13.29 22.30 -38.08
CA GLN A 336 13.41 22.59 -39.51
C GLN A 336 12.18 22.12 -40.30
N LEU A 337 11.73 20.87 -40.09
CA LEU A 337 10.54 20.32 -40.74
C LEU A 337 9.28 21.10 -40.38
N GLY A 338 9.11 21.47 -39.11
CA GLY A 338 8.00 22.29 -38.65
C GLY A 338 7.96 23.66 -39.34
N MET A 339 9.11 24.31 -39.49
CA MET A 339 9.21 25.60 -40.18
C MET A 339 8.95 25.49 -41.68
N ILE A 340 9.46 24.46 -42.36
CA ILE A 340 9.17 24.22 -43.79
C ILE A 340 7.66 24.07 -44.01
N ALA A 341 6.98 23.26 -43.18
CA ALA A 341 5.54 23.06 -43.28
C ALA A 341 4.73 24.34 -43.03
N TYR A 342 5.14 25.14 -42.03
CA TYR A 342 4.53 26.42 -41.73
C TYR A 342 4.64 27.41 -42.90
N TRP A 343 5.84 27.57 -43.46
CA TRP A 343 6.10 28.51 -44.56
C TRP A 343 5.43 28.08 -45.88
N GLN A 344 5.42 26.78 -46.20
CA GLN A 344 4.69 26.28 -47.37
C GLN A 344 3.19 26.60 -47.32
N LYS A 345 2.57 26.52 -46.13
CA LYS A 345 1.15 26.84 -45.95
C LYS A 345 0.88 28.33 -46.16
N HIS A 346 1.75 29.20 -45.65
CA HIS A 346 1.58 30.65 -45.77
C HIS A 346 1.87 31.19 -47.17
N TRP A 347 2.86 30.64 -47.89
CA TRP A 347 3.15 31.11 -49.25
C TRP A 347 2.03 30.78 -50.24
N LYS A 348 1.39 29.61 -50.14
CA LYS A 348 0.27 29.25 -51.02
C LYS A 348 -0.94 30.16 -50.88
N THR A 349 -1.10 30.86 -49.75
CA THR A 349 -2.24 31.75 -49.53
C THR A 349 -2.05 33.15 -50.13
N GLU A 350 -0.81 33.58 -50.36
CA GLU A 350 -0.51 34.89 -50.95
C GLU A 350 -0.53 34.89 -52.49
N GLU A 351 -0.38 33.72 -53.14
CA GLU A 351 -0.36 33.62 -54.61
C GLU A 351 -1.74 33.49 -55.27
N THR A 352 -2.85 33.46 -54.53
CA THR A 352 -4.18 33.46 -55.15
C THR A 352 -4.51 34.89 -55.60
N PRO A 353 -4.54 35.20 -56.91
CA PRO A 353 -4.80 36.56 -57.37
C PRO A 353 -6.23 36.94 -56.94
N ARG A 354 -6.40 38.13 -56.34
CA ARG A 354 -7.73 38.76 -56.24
C ARG A 354 -8.21 39.05 -57.66
N GLU A 355 -8.86 38.09 -58.29
CA GLU A 355 -9.68 38.36 -59.46
C GLU A 355 -10.75 39.38 -59.05
N GLN A 356 -10.64 40.53 -59.69
CA GLN A 356 -11.38 41.75 -59.42
C GLN A 356 -12.87 41.53 -59.65
N LYS A 357 -13.68 42.05 -58.71
CA LYS A 357 -15.08 42.37 -58.96
C LYS A 357 -15.24 43.88 -58.90
#